data_AF-A0A4U9D5W6-F1
#
_entry.id   AF-A0A4U9D5W6-F1
#
_cell.length_a   1.000
_cell.length_b   1.000
_cell.length_c   1.000
_cell.angle_alpha   90.00
_cell.angle_beta   90.00
_cell.angle_gamma   90.00
#
_symmetry.space_group_name_H-M   'P 1'
#
loop_
_entity.id
_entity.type
_entity.pdbx_description
1 polymer ?
#
loop_
_entity_poly.entity_id
_entity_poly.type
_entity_poly.pdbx_seq_one_letter_code
_entity_poly.pdbx_strand_id
1 'polypeptide(L)'
;MKQITFASRHHQLTNTRVWTADSQWLVFDVRPSGASFTGETIERVNVHTGAVETIYRAQQGAHVGVVTVHPTKDAYVFIHGPEHPDESWRYDFHHRRGVVSFQGECRNLDAMDITAPYTAGALRGGSHVHVYSPDGQLVSFTYTIT
;
A
#
# COMPACT_ATOMS: atom_id res chain seq x y z
N MET A 1 -14.90 15.10 -19.98
CA MET A 1 -14.24 14.75 -18.70
C MET A 1 -15.32 14.18 -17.78
N LYS A 2 -15.16 12.96 -17.26
CA LYS A 2 -16.14 12.30 -16.37
C LYS A 2 -15.51 12.16 -14.97
N GLN A 3 -16.17 12.72 -13.96
CA GLN A 3 -15.83 12.46 -12.55
C GLN A 3 -16.51 11.18 -12.09
N ILE A 4 -15.77 10.30 -11.40
CA ILE A 4 -16.26 8.96 -11.01
C ILE A 4 -16.54 8.91 -9.50
N THR A 5 -15.73 9.57 -8.67
CA THR A 5 -15.91 9.63 -7.22
C THR A 5 -16.31 11.04 -6.77
N PHE A 6 -17.08 11.12 -5.68
CA PHE A 6 -17.66 12.38 -5.16
C PHE A 6 -17.41 12.61 -3.67
N ALA A 7 -16.82 11.63 -2.97
CA ALA A 7 -16.53 11.75 -1.55
C ALA A 7 -15.55 12.91 -1.31
N SER A 8 -15.82 13.73 -0.27
CA SER A 8 -14.95 14.85 0.14
C SER A 8 -13.71 14.36 0.88
N ARG A 9 -12.90 13.56 0.20
CA ARG A 9 -11.62 13.00 0.67
C ARG A 9 -10.68 12.80 -0.52
N HIS A 10 -9.45 12.43 -0.22
CA HIS A 10 -8.43 12.22 -1.24
C HIS A 10 -8.57 10.86 -1.91
N HIS A 11 -8.15 10.79 -3.17
CA HIS A 11 -8.15 9.60 -4.02
C HIS A 11 -6.81 9.52 -4.73
N GLN A 12 -5.76 9.17 -3.98
CA GLN A 12 -4.39 9.21 -4.45
C GLN A 12 -4.08 7.95 -5.27
N LEU A 13 -3.81 8.14 -6.56
CA LEU A 13 -3.30 7.09 -7.43
C LEU A 13 -1.78 7.02 -7.32
N THR A 14 -1.26 5.81 -7.17
CA THR A 14 0.17 5.56 -7.39
C THR A 14 0.51 5.86 -8.85
N ASN A 15 1.74 6.28 -9.12
CA ASN A 15 2.19 6.66 -10.46
C ASN A 15 2.20 5.52 -11.50
N THR A 16 1.90 4.28 -11.10
CA THR A 16 1.86 3.11 -11.98
C THR A 16 0.97 2.00 -11.41
N ARG A 17 0.58 1.05 -12.28
CA ARG A 17 -0.09 -0.22 -11.92
C ARG A 17 -1.31 -0.03 -10.99
N VAL A 18 -2.21 0.90 -11.33
CA VAL A 18 -3.42 1.21 -10.54
C VAL A 18 -4.70 0.58 -11.09
N TRP A 19 -4.64 -0.09 -12.24
CA TRP A 19 -5.78 -0.78 -12.84
C TRP A 19 -5.80 -2.25 -12.47
N THR A 20 -6.98 -2.75 -12.18
CA THR A 20 -7.26 -4.20 -12.16
C THR A 20 -7.15 -4.80 -13.55
N ALA A 21 -6.83 -6.10 -13.61
CA ALA A 21 -6.56 -6.80 -14.86
C ALA A 21 -7.75 -6.81 -15.83
N ASP A 22 -8.98 -6.77 -15.32
CA ASP A 22 -10.23 -6.69 -16.08
C ASP A 22 -10.55 -5.26 -16.58
N SER A 23 -9.72 -4.29 -16.25
CA SER A 23 -9.88 -2.87 -16.57
C SER A 23 -11.19 -2.26 -16.05
N GLN A 24 -11.81 -2.85 -15.03
CA GLN A 24 -13.07 -2.36 -14.47
C GLN A 24 -12.85 -1.43 -13.27
N TRP A 25 -11.73 -1.60 -12.55
CA TRP A 25 -11.47 -0.89 -11.29
C TRP A 25 -10.14 -0.14 -11.29
N LEU A 26 -10.19 1.08 -10.75
CA LEU A 26 -9.04 1.89 -10.37
C LEU A 26 -8.82 1.80 -8.86
N VAL A 27 -7.57 1.61 -8.45
CA VAL A 27 -7.19 1.39 -7.05
C VAL A 27 -6.39 2.59 -6.54
N PHE A 28 -6.74 3.07 -5.35
CA PHE A 28 -6.19 4.28 -4.75
C PHE A 28 -6.05 4.15 -3.24
N ASP A 29 -5.26 5.06 -2.67
CA ASP A 29 -5.20 5.30 -1.22
C ASP A 29 -5.79 6.69 -0.88
N VAL A 30 -6.09 6.92 0.40
CA VAL A 30 -6.78 8.15 0.86
C VAL A 30 -5.83 9.21 1.44
N ARG A 31 -4.53 9.11 1.18
CA ARG A 31 -3.55 10.09 1.70
C ARG A 31 -3.78 11.47 1.07
N PRO A 32 -3.59 12.56 1.83
CA PRO A 32 -3.78 13.92 1.33
C PRO A 32 -2.75 14.34 0.28
N SER A 33 -1.56 13.74 0.32
CA SER A 33 -0.51 13.95 -0.66
C SER A 33 0.42 12.75 -0.71
N GLY A 34 1.21 12.64 -1.77
CA GLY A 34 2.22 11.57 -1.90
C GLY A 34 3.32 11.62 -0.83
N ALA A 35 3.54 12.78 -0.21
CA ALA A 35 4.50 12.99 0.87
C ALA A 35 3.91 12.72 2.27
N SER A 36 2.58 12.65 2.40
CA SER A 36 1.93 12.27 3.65
C SER A 36 1.88 10.74 3.79
N PHE A 37 1.86 10.27 5.04
CA PHE A 37 1.63 8.86 5.37
C PHE A 37 0.60 8.71 6.51
N THR A 38 -0.58 9.27 6.28
CA THR A 38 -1.73 9.23 7.20
C THR A 38 -2.92 8.50 6.59
N GLY A 39 -2.68 7.65 5.58
CA GLY A 39 -3.76 6.96 4.87
C GLY A 39 -4.31 5.83 5.70
N GLU A 40 -5.63 5.73 5.81
CA GLU A 40 -6.28 4.70 6.65
C GLU A 40 -6.80 3.52 5.83
N THR A 41 -6.98 3.70 4.52
CA THR A 41 -7.61 2.71 3.65
C THR A 41 -6.94 2.62 2.30
N ILE A 42 -6.97 1.41 1.75
CA ILE A 42 -6.77 1.11 0.34
C ILE A 42 -8.14 0.76 -0.24
N GLU A 43 -8.50 1.40 -1.34
CA GLU A 43 -9.82 1.31 -1.93
C GLU A 43 -9.74 1.15 -3.45
N ARG A 44 -10.84 0.70 -4.04
CA ARG A 44 -11.03 0.67 -5.49
C ARG A 44 -12.37 1.27 -5.89
N VAL A 45 -12.41 1.87 -7.07
CA VAL A 45 -13.64 2.38 -7.69
C VAL A 45 -13.88 1.74 -9.04
N ASN A 46 -15.10 1.25 -9.28
CA ASN A 46 -15.52 0.75 -10.57
C ASN A 46 -15.78 1.93 -11.51
N VAL A 47 -15.13 1.94 -12.68
CA VAL A 47 -15.17 3.12 -13.57
C VAL A 47 -16.48 3.28 -14.34
N HIS A 48 -17.27 2.20 -14.43
CA HIS A 48 -18.56 2.19 -15.09
C HIS A 48 -19.67 2.59 -14.13
N THR A 49 -19.71 1.99 -12.95
CA THR A 49 -20.81 2.15 -11.98
C THR A 49 -20.55 3.22 -10.91
N GLY A 50 -19.29 3.57 -10.65
CA GLY A 50 -18.91 4.44 -9.53
C GLY A 50 -18.95 3.75 -8.16
N ALA A 51 -19.20 2.44 -8.11
CA ALA A 51 -19.15 1.67 -6.87
C ALA A 51 -17.74 1.73 -6.26
N VAL A 52 -17.65 1.97 -4.95
CA VAL A 52 -16.39 2.03 -4.20
C VAL A 52 -16.34 0.89 -3.20
N GLU A 53 -15.19 0.21 -3.14
CA GLU A 53 -14.93 -0.90 -2.23
C GLU A 53 -13.64 -0.67 -1.45
N THR A 54 -13.66 -0.98 -0.16
CA THR A 54 -12.45 -0.98 0.67
C THR A 54 -11.76 -2.34 0.57
N ILE A 55 -10.53 -2.35 0.05
CA ILE A 55 -9.67 -3.54 -0.04
C ILE A 55 -9.02 -3.82 1.31
N TYR A 56 -8.59 -2.76 2.00
CA TYR A 56 -7.92 -2.86 3.28
C TYR A 56 -8.18 -1.62 4.13
N ARG A 57 -8.36 -1.83 5.43
CA ARG A 57 -8.43 -0.78 6.44
C ARG A 57 -7.32 -1.02 7.46
N ALA A 58 -6.45 -0.02 7.61
CA ALA A 58 -5.43 -0.05 8.64
C ALA A 58 -6.07 -0.10 10.04
N GLN A 59 -5.44 -0.85 10.94
CA GLN A 59 -5.89 -1.03 12.31
C GLN A 59 -4.79 -0.62 13.28
N GLN A 60 -5.15 -0.44 14.55
CA GLN A 60 -4.18 -0.25 15.64
C GLN A 60 -3.21 0.90 15.43
N GLY A 61 -3.71 2.03 14.91
CA GLY A 61 -2.91 3.24 14.67
C GLY A 61 -1.98 3.16 13.46
N ALA A 62 -2.00 2.07 12.68
CA ALA A 62 -1.22 1.98 11.47
C ALA A 62 -1.76 2.89 10.35
N HIS A 63 -0.88 3.19 9.40
CA HIS A 63 -1.22 3.88 8.16
C HIS A 63 -0.77 3.08 6.95
N VAL A 64 -1.43 3.31 5.82
CA VAL A 64 -1.23 2.61 4.54
C VAL A 64 -1.25 3.57 3.37
N GLY A 65 -0.66 3.14 2.26
CA GLY A 65 -0.76 3.87 0.99
C GLY A 65 0.12 3.26 -0.10
N VAL A 66 0.24 3.98 -1.23
CA VAL A 66 1.14 3.63 -2.34
C VAL A 66 0.83 2.23 -2.89
N VAL A 67 -0.45 1.99 -3.16
CA VAL A 67 -0.93 0.70 -3.66
C VAL A 67 -0.61 0.50 -5.14
N THR A 68 -0.20 -0.71 -5.51
CA THR A 68 -0.16 -1.20 -6.88
C THR A 68 -0.87 -2.55 -7.01
N VAL A 69 -1.26 -2.89 -8.24
CA VAL A 69 -2.13 -4.03 -8.56
C VAL A 69 -1.35 -5.12 -9.27
N HIS A 70 -1.62 -6.37 -8.91
CA HIS A 70 -1.08 -7.55 -9.58
C HIS A 70 -1.60 -7.62 -11.04
N PRO A 71 -0.76 -7.98 -12.03
CA PRO A 71 -1.14 -7.89 -13.45
C PRO A 71 -2.29 -8.81 -13.88
N THR A 72 -2.53 -9.92 -13.17
CA THR A 72 -3.50 -10.95 -13.56
C THR A 72 -4.41 -11.45 -12.44
N LYS A 73 -4.24 -10.98 -11.20
CA LYS A 73 -4.96 -11.49 -10.02
C LYS A 73 -5.60 -10.32 -9.28
N ASP A 74 -6.68 -10.59 -8.56
CA ASP A 74 -7.30 -9.62 -7.64
C ASP A 74 -6.46 -9.50 -6.35
N ALA A 75 -5.22 -9.02 -6.51
CA ALA A 75 -4.21 -8.91 -5.47
C ALA A 75 -3.53 -7.54 -5.52
N TYR A 76 -3.17 -7.05 -4.35
CA TYR A 76 -2.70 -5.69 -4.14
C TYR A 76 -1.44 -5.69 -3.30
N VAL A 77 -0.48 -4.85 -3.63
CA VAL A 77 0.71 -4.62 -2.80
C VAL A 77 0.79 -3.15 -2.44
N PHE A 78 1.03 -2.83 -1.18
CA PHE A 78 1.05 -1.46 -0.67
C PHE A 78 2.02 -1.34 0.50
N ILE A 79 2.35 -0.11 0.90
CA ILE A 79 3.14 0.12 2.10
C ILE A 79 2.23 0.18 3.34
N HIS A 80 2.74 -0.36 4.44
CA HIS A 80 2.09 -0.39 5.74
C HIS A 80 3.06 0.13 6.81
N GLY A 81 2.57 0.97 7.71
CA GLY A 81 3.30 1.40 8.91
C GLY A 81 3.34 0.29 9.97
N PRO A 82 3.99 0.50 11.12
CA PRO A 82 3.83 -0.40 12.25
C PRO A 82 2.39 -0.35 12.77
N GLU A 83 1.92 -1.49 13.24
CA GLU A 83 0.73 -1.56 14.09
C GLU A 83 1.17 -1.32 15.53
N HIS A 84 0.32 -0.68 16.32
CA HIS A 84 0.64 -0.23 17.68
C HIS A 84 1.92 0.61 17.76
N PRO A 85 2.02 1.72 16.98
CA PRO A 85 3.12 2.66 17.17
C PRO A 85 3.11 3.18 18.62
N ASP A 86 4.27 3.22 19.26
CA ASP A 86 4.38 3.81 20.60
C ASP A 86 4.25 5.34 20.57
N GLU A 87 4.13 5.96 21.74
CA GLU A 87 3.94 7.41 21.88
C GLU A 87 5.11 8.25 21.32
N SER A 88 6.30 7.64 21.21
CA SER A 88 7.48 8.29 20.64
C SER A 88 7.58 8.14 19.13
N TRP A 89 6.76 7.27 18.53
CA TRP A 89 6.79 6.98 17.11
C TRP A 89 6.44 8.22 16.29
N ARG A 90 7.32 8.56 15.37
CA ARG A 90 7.06 9.53 14.32
C ARG A 90 7.15 8.81 12.98
N TYR A 91 6.29 9.23 12.05
CA TYR A 91 6.42 8.76 10.69
C TYR A 91 7.82 9.07 10.17
N ASP A 92 8.48 8.02 9.69
CA ASP A 92 9.73 8.07 8.98
C ASP A 92 9.64 7.11 7.79
N PHE A 93 10.25 7.47 6.67
CA PHE A 93 10.38 6.64 5.48
C PHE A 93 11.09 5.30 5.77
N HIS A 94 11.80 5.18 6.89
CA HIS A 94 12.42 3.93 7.35
C HIS A 94 11.45 2.97 8.06
N HIS A 95 10.26 3.42 8.48
CA HIS A 95 9.31 2.65 9.29
C HIS A 95 8.12 2.10 8.49
N ARG A 96 8.33 1.80 7.21
CA ARG A 96 7.31 1.26 6.31
C ARG A 96 7.75 -0.06 5.72
N ARG A 97 6.77 -0.95 5.54
CA ARG A 97 6.95 -2.29 4.99
C ARG A 97 5.99 -2.57 3.85
N GLY A 98 6.38 -3.42 2.92
CA GLY A 98 5.50 -4.00 1.92
C GLY A 98 4.58 -5.03 2.55
N VAL A 99 3.31 -4.97 2.16
CA VAL A 99 2.31 -6.01 2.45
C VAL A 99 1.55 -6.35 1.19
N VAL A 100 1.11 -7.60 1.08
CA VAL A 100 0.24 -8.08 0.00
C VAL A 100 -1.14 -8.41 0.57
N SER A 101 -2.18 -7.85 -0.04
CA SER A 101 -3.58 -8.26 0.20
C SER A 101 -4.09 -9.12 -0.95
N PHE A 102 -4.56 -10.31 -0.63
CA PHE A 102 -5.14 -11.26 -1.58
C PHE A 102 -6.19 -12.13 -0.89
N GLN A 103 -7.36 -12.31 -1.50
CA GLN A 103 -8.45 -13.15 -0.98
C GLN A 103 -8.86 -12.82 0.48
N GLY A 104 -8.82 -11.53 0.85
CA GLY A 104 -9.18 -11.07 2.20
C GLY A 104 -8.07 -11.25 3.24
N GLU A 105 -6.93 -11.84 2.89
CA GLU A 105 -5.77 -11.94 3.76
C GLU A 105 -4.73 -10.87 3.41
N CYS A 106 -4.14 -10.26 4.44
CA CYS A 106 -3.01 -9.34 4.30
C CYS A 106 -1.77 -9.96 4.95
N ARG A 107 -0.65 -10.02 4.22
CA ARG A 107 0.60 -10.64 4.70
C ARG A 107 1.78 -9.73 4.44
N ASN A 108 2.73 -9.72 5.37
CA ASN A 108 3.99 -9.00 5.20
C ASN A 108 4.80 -9.61 4.05
N LEU A 109 5.31 -8.75 3.18
CA LEU A 109 6.22 -9.12 2.08
C LEU A 109 7.68 -9.08 2.56
N ASP A 110 8.02 -8.07 3.36
CA ASP A 110 9.39 -7.81 3.75
C ASP A 110 9.77 -8.56 5.01
N ALA A 111 10.95 -9.19 4.98
CA ALA A 111 11.63 -9.65 6.17
C ALA A 111 12.48 -8.50 6.73
N MET A 112 11.94 -7.79 7.73
CA MET A 112 12.58 -6.61 8.32
C MET A 112 12.68 -6.70 9.85
N ASP A 113 13.70 -6.04 10.37
CA ASP A 113 14.01 -5.93 11.78
C ASP A 113 14.59 -4.53 12.07
N ILE A 114 13.75 -3.61 12.51
CA ILE A 114 14.09 -2.19 12.71
C ILE A 114 14.50 -1.86 14.15
N THR A 115 14.36 -2.81 15.07
CA THR A 115 14.74 -2.65 16.48
C THR A 115 15.64 -3.82 16.91
N ALA A 116 16.62 -3.55 17.77
CA ALA A 116 17.51 -4.62 18.25
C ALA A 116 16.73 -5.61 19.16
N PRO A 117 17.12 -6.90 19.20
CA PRO A 117 18.26 -7.52 18.53
C PRO A 117 18.01 -7.88 17.06
N TYR A 118 18.96 -7.53 16.17
CA TYR A 118 18.78 -7.72 14.74
C TYR A 118 18.95 -9.17 14.27
N THR A 119 18.02 -9.62 13.44
CA THR A 119 18.05 -10.90 12.73
C THR A 119 19.01 -10.85 11.54
N ALA A 120 19.93 -11.81 11.43
CA ALA A 120 20.85 -11.88 10.31
C ALA A 120 20.10 -12.05 8.98
N GLY A 121 20.38 -11.16 8.01
CA GLY A 121 19.71 -11.14 6.70
C GLY A 121 18.41 -10.34 6.65
N ALA A 122 17.89 -9.83 7.76
CA ALA A 122 16.73 -8.95 7.77
C ALA A 122 17.08 -7.52 7.31
N LEU A 123 16.15 -6.89 6.60
CA LEU A 123 16.23 -5.47 6.26
C LEU A 123 16.12 -4.62 7.53
N ARG A 124 16.81 -3.48 7.57
CA ARG A 124 16.87 -2.59 8.76
C ARG A 124 16.27 -1.20 8.53
N GLY A 125 15.74 -0.97 7.34
CA GLY A 125 15.11 0.27 6.94
C GLY A 125 13.78 0.01 6.28
N GLY A 126 13.24 1.04 5.63
CA GLY A 126 11.90 1.00 5.06
C GLY A 126 11.93 0.70 3.56
N SER A 127 10.91 0.00 3.10
CA SER A 127 10.66 -0.27 1.69
C SER A 127 9.58 0.67 1.13
N HIS A 128 9.60 0.92 -0.18
CA HIS A 128 8.67 1.82 -0.83
C HIS A 128 8.38 1.41 -2.27
N VAL A 129 7.16 1.72 -2.71
CA VAL A 129 6.66 1.48 -4.08
C VAL A 129 7.00 0.06 -4.53
N HIS A 130 6.17 -0.88 -4.09
CA HIS A 130 6.26 -2.27 -4.53
C HIS A 130 5.57 -2.39 -5.88
N VAL A 131 6.22 -3.03 -6.85
CA VAL A 131 5.70 -3.20 -8.20
C VAL A 131 5.92 -4.64 -8.63
N TYR A 132 4.83 -5.30 -9.04
CA TYR A 132 4.89 -6.64 -9.63
C TYR A 132 5.58 -6.61 -11.00
N SER A 133 6.39 -7.63 -11.27
CA SER A 133 6.85 -7.96 -12.62
C SER A 133 5.65 -8.13 -13.57
N PRO A 134 5.84 -8.01 -14.90
CA PRO A 134 4.76 -8.19 -15.86
C PRO A 134 4.02 -9.54 -15.76
N ASP A 135 4.72 -10.61 -15.36
CA ASP A 135 4.18 -11.95 -15.13
C ASP A 135 3.65 -12.19 -13.71
N GLY A 136 3.77 -11.19 -12.82
CA GLY A 136 3.30 -11.25 -11.43
C GLY A 136 4.10 -12.17 -10.51
N GLN A 137 5.23 -12.73 -10.96
CA GLN A 137 6.00 -13.69 -10.15
C GLN A 137 6.98 -13.02 -9.17
N LEU A 138 7.39 -11.79 -9.45
CA LEU A 138 8.39 -11.06 -8.68
C LEU A 138 7.85 -9.70 -8.26
N VAL A 139 8.38 -9.16 -7.17
CA VAL A 139 8.13 -7.79 -6.72
C VAL A 139 9.46 -7.06 -6.61
N SER A 140 9.53 -5.88 -7.24
CA SER A 140 10.61 -4.92 -7.02
C SER A 140 10.14 -3.80 -6.09
N PHE A 141 11.03 -3.25 -5.27
CA PHE A 141 10.77 -2.11 -4.41
C PHE A 141 12.02 -1.25 -4.24
N THR A 142 11.84 0.01 -3.85
CA THR A 142 12.94 0.84 -3.39
C THR A 142 13.13 0.69 -1.89
N TYR A 143 14.38 0.78 -1.44
CA TYR A 143 14.74 0.56 -0.04
C TYR A 143 15.54 1.75 0.49
N THR A 144 15.26 2.16 1.72
CA THR A 144 15.92 3.29 2.38
C THR A 144 16.49 2.85 3.73
N ILE A 145 17.81 2.85 3.85
CA ILE A 145 18.53 2.54 5.09
C ILE A 145 18.39 3.67 6.11
N THR A 146 18.24 3.31 7.39
CA THR A 146 18.32 4.21 8.56
C THR A 146 19.70 4.82 8.71
#